data_AF-N8VH80-F1
#
_entry.id   AF-N8VH80-F1
#
_cell.length_a   1.000
_cell.length_b   1.000
_cell.length_c   1.000
_cell.angle_alpha   90.00
_cell.angle_beta   90.00
_cell.angle_gamma   90.00
#
_symmetry.space_group_name_H-M   'P 1'
#
loop_
_entity.id
_entity.type
_entity.pdbx_description
1 polymer ?
#
loop_
_entity_poly.entity_id
_entity_poly.type
_entity_poly.pdbx_seq_one_letter_code
_entity_poly.pdbx_strand_id
1 'polypeptide(L)'
;MEKFNLPDILIALFTLATAIAAWFSYCISKKLLKFQKKFSKNEPLIREVQESIKKLRKLLLICNNSSDIPDKTFTQYESLINELKIDFRNYENSNLLKVNEINLKNDYSVDEINKTIHRLENIIENLL
;
A
#
# COMPACT_ATOMS: atom_id res chain seq x y z
N MET A 1 -11.08 -58.12 -25.33
CA MET A 1 -10.20 -57.41 -24.38
C MET A 1 -9.35 -56.45 -25.18
N GLU A 2 -9.74 -55.18 -25.26
CA GLU A 2 -8.90 -54.15 -25.87
C GLU A 2 -7.63 -53.98 -25.03
N LYS A 3 -6.47 -54.13 -25.66
CA LYS A 3 -5.20 -53.80 -25.04
C LYS A 3 -5.09 -52.29 -25.02
N PHE A 4 -5.26 -51.69 -23.84
CA PHE A 4 -4.98 -50.27 -23.66
C PHE A 4 -3.49 -50.03 -23.97
N ASN A 5 -3.22 -49.21 -24.99
CA ASN A 5 -1.88 -48.77 -25.32
C ASN A 5 -1.39 -47.82 -24.22
N LEU A 6 -0.40 -48.29 -23.45
CA LEU A 6 0.33 -47.48 -22.47
C LEU A 6 0.73 -46.07 -22.97
N PRO A 7 1.21 -45.88 -24.22
CA PRO A 7 1.54 -44.55 -24.72
C PRO A 7 0.31 -43.63 -24.86
N ASP A 8 -0.86 -44.15 -25.20
CA ASP A 8 -2.08 -43.35 -25.35
C ASP A 8 -2.58 -42.85 -23.98
N ILE A 9 -2.44 -43.67 -22.94
CA ILE A 9 -2.76 -43.27 -21.55
C ILE A 9 -1.80 -42.17 -21.08
N LEU A 10 -0.51 -42.28 -21.38
CA LEU A 10 0.49 -41.27 -21.02
C LEU A 10 0.21 -39.95 -21.75
N ILE A 11 -0.10 -39.99 -23.05
CA ILE A 11 -0.46 -38.80 -23.83
C ILE A 11 -1.71 -38.13 -23.26
N ALA A 12 -2.74 -38.92 -22.90
CA ALA A 12 -3.96 -38.42 -22.26
C ALA A 12 -3.68 -37.74 -20.91
N LEU A 13 -2.78 -38.32 -20.08
CA LEU A 13 -2.35 -37.72 -18.82
C LEU A 13 -1.58 -36.40 -19.03
N PHE A 14 -0.67 -36.36 -20.01
CA PHE A 14 0.06 -35.12 -20.34
C PHE A 14 -0.88 -34.03 -20.87
N THR A 15 -1.85 -34.37 -21.72
CA THR A 15 -2.84 -33.40 -22.21
C THR A 15 -3.72 -32.88 -21.08
N LEU A 16 -4.17 -33.75 -20.16
CA LEU A 16 -4.93 -33.34 -18.98
C LEU A 16 -4.10 -32.40 -18.08
N ALA A 17 -2.84 -32.76 -17.79
CA ALA A 17 -1.94 -31.94 -17.00
C ALA A 17 -1.70 -30.56 -17.64
N THR A 18 -1.54 -30.53 -18.97
CA THR A 18 -1.36 -29.30 -19.74
C THR A 18 -2.62 -28.42 -19.68
N ALA A 19 -3.82 -29.03 -19.80
CA ALA A 19 -5.08 -28.31 -19.68
C ALA A 19 -5.28 -27.70 -18.28
N ILE A 20 -4.95 -28.45 -17.23
CA ILE A 20 -4.98 -27.97 -15.84
C ILE A 20 -4.01 -26.79 -15.66
N ALA A 21 -2.77 -26.91 -16.15
CA ALA A 21 -1.77 -25.85 -16.08
C ALA A 21 -2.22 -24.58 -16.84
N ALA A 22 -2.82 -24.74 -18.02
CA ALA A 22 -3.37 -23.63 -18.80
C ALA A 22 -4.52 -22.93 -18.06
N TRP A 23 -5.39 -23.70 -17.39
CA TRP A 23 -6.47 -23.15 -16.57
C TRP A 23 -5.95 -22.34 -15.38
N PHE A 24 -4.95 -22.86 -14.66
CA PHE A 24 -4.30 -22.12 -13.57
C PHE A 24 -3.63 -20.85 -14.08
N SER A 25 -2.91 -20.92 -15.21
CA SER A 25 -2.28 -19.77 -15.84
C SER A 25 -3.31 -18.69 -16.21
N TYR A 26 -4.45 -19.09 -16.79
CA TYR A 26 -5.55 -18.17 -17.08
C TYR A 26 -6.13 -17.54 -15.81
N CYS A 27 -6.37 -18.34 -14.77
CA CYS A 27 -6.91 -17.85 -13.50
C CYS A 27 -5.98 -16.83 -12.83
N ILE A 28 -4.66 -17.10 -12.83
CA ILE A 28 -3.64 -16.19 -12.29
C ILE A 28 -3.57 -14.92 -13.13
N SER A 29 -3.47 -15.05 -14.46
CA SER A 29 -3.40 -13.91 -15.38
C SER A 29 -4.62 -12.99 -15.25
N LYS A 30 -5.82 -13.56 -15.16
CA LYS A 30 -7.06 -12.81 -14.94
C LYS A 30 -7.06 -12.04 -13.62
N LYS A 31 -6.57 -12.64 -12.53
CA LYS A 31 -6.43 -11.98 -11.23
C LYS A 31 -5.39 -10.86 -11.29
N LEU A 32 -4.24 -11.14 -11.90
CA LEU A 32 -3.15 -10.18 -12.05
C LEU A 32 -3.60 -8.96 -12.87
N LEU A 33 -4.33 -9.16 -13.97
CA LEU A 33 -4.81 -8.07 -14.81
C LEU A 33 -5.86 -7.21 -14.08
N LYS A 34 -6.71 -7.82 -13.26
CA LYS A 34 -7.64 -7.06 -12.39
C LYS A 34 -6.88 -6.22 -11.36
N PHE A 35 -5.86 -6.79 -10.74
CA PHE A 35 -4.99 -6.09 -9.79
C PHE A 35 -4.25 -4.94 -10.47
N GLN A 36 -3.57 -5.19 -11.60
CA GLN A 36 -2.86 -4.14 -12.36
C GLN A 36 -3.80 -3.01 -12.77
N LYS A 37 -5.02 -3.32 -13.22
CA LYS A 37 -6.00 -2.29 -13.56
C LYS A 37 -6.44 -1.46 -12.35
N LYS A 38 -6.64 -2.10 -11.19
CA LYS A 38 -7.00 -1.42 -9.94
C LYS A 38 -5.83 -0.56 -9.43
N PHE A 39 -4.62 -1.12 -9.44
CA PHE A 39 -3.37 -0.43 -9.09
C PHE A 39 -3.12 0.78 -9.99
N SER A 40 -3.06 0.60 -11.32
CA SER A 40 -2.79 1.71 -12.24
C SER A 40 -3.84 2.82 -12.17
N LYS A 41 -5.10 2.51 -11.84
CA LYS A 41 -6.13 3.52 -11.62
C LYS A 41 -5.86 4.35 -10.35
N ASN A 42 -5.34 3.71 -9.31
CA ASN A 42 -5.12 4.32 -8.00
C ASN A 42 -3.66 4.72 -7.75
N GLU A 43 -2.76 4.48 -8.70
CA GLU A 43 -1.31 4.70 -8.56
C GLU A 43 -0.97 6.13 -8.09
N PRO A 44 -1.58 7.21 -8.64
CA PRO A 44 -1.29 8.56 -8.17
C PRO A 44 -1.63 8.75 -6.70
N LEU A 45 -2.80 8.26 -6.27
CA LEU A 45 -3.26 8.35 -4.87
C LEU A 45 -2.40 7.49 -3.93
N ILE A 46 -2.03 6.28 -4.36
CA ILE A 46 -1.12 5.41 -3.60
C ILE A 46 0.22 6.11 -3.40
N ARG A 47 0.75 6.74 -4.45
CA ARG A 47 2.03 7.47 -4.40
C ARG A 47 1.95 8.65 -3.43
N GLU A 48 0.90 9.45 -3.50
CA GLU A 48 0.67 10.56 -2.57
C GLU A 48 0.62 10.08 -1.12
N VAL A 49 -0.17 9.05 -0.82
CA VAL A 49 -0.29 8.49 0.54
C VAL A 49 1.05 7.92 1.03
N GLN A 50 1.83 7.28 0.15
CA GLN A 50 3.18 6.82 0.47
C GLN A 50 4.15 7.96 0.78
N GLU A 51 4.03 9.11 0.12
CA GLU A 51 4.82 10.30 0.43
C GLU A 51 4.49 10.84 1.82
N SER A 52 3.22 10.93 2.19
CA SER A 52 2.83 11.34 3.55
C SER A 52 3.29 10.33 4.61
N ILE A 53 3.27 9.01 4.34
CA ILE A 53 3.87 8.00 5.23
C ILE A 53 5.38 8.24 5.41
N LYS A 54 6.12 8.55 4.34
CA LYS A 54 7.55 8.87 4.42
C LYS A 54 7.79 10.11 5.28
N LYS A 55 6.98 11.17 5.11
CA LYS A 55 7.05 12.39 5.94
C LYS A 55 6.79 12.06 7.42
N LEU A 56 5.78 11.25 7.73
CA LEU A 56 5.49 10.81 9.10
C LEU A 56 6.62 9.97 9.71
N ARG A 57 7.22 9.06 8.95
CA ARG A 57 8.37 8.26 9.44
C ARG A 57 9.60 9.14 9.71
N LYS A 58 9.82 10.17 8.88
CA LYS A 58 10.87 11.17 9.13
C LYS A 58 10.58 11.96 10.41
N LEU A 59 9.32 12.32 10.63
CA LEU A 59 8.88 13.01 11.84
C LEU A 59 9.09 12.13 13.09
N LEU A 60 8.72 10.85 13.02
CA LEU A 60 8.96 9.86 14.07
C LEU A 60 10.46 9.75 14.44
N LEU A 61 11.33 9.73 13.42
CA LEU A 61 12.77 9.65 13.61
C LEU A 61 13.33 10.89 14.29
N ILE A 62 12.78 12.08 14.00
CA ILE A 62 13.15 13.33 14.67
C ILE A 62 12.67 13.29 16.13
N CYS A 63 11.42 12.90 16.38
CA CYS A 63 10.86 12.81 17.74
C CYS A 63 11.61 11.80 18.63
N ASN A 64 12.06 10.67 18.09
CA ASN A 64 12.79 9.66 18.84
C ASN A 64 14.26 10.05 19.13
N ASN A 65 14.83 10.99 18.37
CA ASN A 65 16.23 11.43 18.51
C ASN A 65 16.33 12.82 19.17
N SER A 66 15.34 13.19 19.99
CA SER A 66 15.14 14.57 20.47
C SER A 66 16.18 15.12 21.44
N SER A 67 17.17 14.32 21.83
CA SER A 67 18.19 14.70 22.80
C SER A 67 19.24 15.70 22.27
N ASP A 68 19.37 15.87 20.95
CA ASP A 68 20.31 16.84 20.33
C ASP A 68 19.77 17.33 18.96
N ILE A 69 18.64 18.04 18.94
CA ILE A 69 18.08 18.60 17.70
C ILE A 69 18.63 20.03 17.49
N PRO A 70 19.45 20.30 16.45
CA PRO A 70 19.85 21.66 16.09
C PRO A 70 18.64 22.50 15.67
N ASP A 71 18.65 23.81 15.92
CA ASP A 71 17.55 24.73 15.54
C ASP A 71 17.13 24.64 14.07
N LYS A 72 18.09 24.38 13.15
CA LYS A 72 17.79 24.13 11.73
C LYS A 72 16.86 22.93 11.51
N THR A 73 16.95 21.91 12.34
CA THR A 73 16.12 20.71 12.29
C THR A 73 14.73 20.98 12.85
N PHE A 74 14.58 21.96 13.76
CA PHE A 74 13.29 22.43 14.26
C PHE A 74 12.49 23.17 13.19
N THR A 75 13.11 24.05 12.39
CA THR A 75 12.41 24.70 11.25
C THR A 75 11.98 23.69 10.18
N GLN A 76 12.79 22.66 9.93
CA GLN A 76 12.42 21.57 9.01
C GLN A 76 11.27 20.72 9.56
N TYR A 77 11.19 20.54 10.87
CA TYR A 77 10.11 19.84 11.55
C TYR A 77 8.77 20.57 11.41
N GLU A 78 8.75 21.89 11.64
CA GLU A 78 7.54 22.70 11.46
C GLU A 78 7.07 22.72 9.99
N SER A 79 8.00 22.80 9.04
CA SER A 79 7.69 22.69 7.60
C SER A 79 7.04 21.34 7.26
N LEU A 80 7.62 20.22 7.74
CA LEU A 80 7.08 18.88 7.52
C LEU A 80 5.68 18.70 8.10
N ILE A 81 5.42 19.30 9.26
CA ILE A 81 4.10 19.29 9.89
C ILE A 81 3.08 20.04 9.02
N ASN A 82 3.44 21.22 8.53
CA ASN A 82 2.54 22.03 7.72
C ASN A 82 2.23 21.33 6.38
N GLU A 83 3.22 20.70 5.76
CA GLU A 83 3.01 19.86 4.58
C GLU A 83 2.06 18.70 4.87
N LEU A 84 2.24 17.98 5.98
CA LEU A 84 1.35 16.88 6.36
C LEU A 84 -0.08 17.35 6.64
N LYS A 85 -0.26 18.52 7.25
CA LYS A 85 -1.59 19.12 7.46
C LYS A 85 -2.28 19.42 6.12
N ILE A 86 -1.53 19.91 5.14
CA ILE A 86 -2.04 20.17 3.79
C ILE A 86 -2.42 18.84 3.11
N ASP A 87 -1.54 17.84 3.15
CA ASP A 87 -1.79 16.51 2.58
C ASP A 87 -3.08 15.90 3.16
N PHE A 88 -3.26 15.97 4.49
CA PHE A 88 -4.44 15.42 5.16
C PHE A 88 -5.73 16.16 4.80
N ARG A 89 -5.68 17.49 4.67
CA ARG A 89 -6.83 18.27 4.19
C ARG A 89 -7.17 17.91 2.73
N ASN A 90 -6.18 17.63 1.90
CA ASN A 90 -6.42 17.19 0.52
C ASN A 90 -7.07 15.80 0.46
N TYR A 91 -6.68 14.90 1.37
CA TYR A 91 -7.30 13.58 1.49
C TYR A 91 -8.74 13.66 2.02
N GLU A 92 -9.01 14.57 2.94
CA GLU A 92 -10.34 14.89 3.43
C GLU A 92 -11.24 15.36 2.27
N ASN A 93 -10.77 16.34 1.49
CA ASN A 93 -11.48 16.84 0.32
C ASN A 93 -11.72 15.76 -0.76
N SER A 94 -10.85 14.75 -0.80
CA SER A 94 -10.92 13.63 -1.75
C SER A 94 -11.71 12.43 -1.21
N ASN A 95 -12.36 12.55 -0.04
CA ASN A 95 -13.06 11.47 0.68
C ASN A 95 -12.19 10.22 0.95
N LEU A 96 -10.86 10.37 0.97
CA LEU A 96 -9.93 9.29 1.29
C LEU A 96 -9.76 9.11 2.79
N LEU A 97 -9.99 10.19 3.56
CA LEU A 97 -9.91 10.24 5.01
C LEU A 97 -11.10 11.01 5.56
N LYS A 98 -11.67 10.56 6.68
CA LYS A 98 -12.70 11.35 7.37
C LYS A 98 -12.03 12.43 8.22
N VAL A 99 -12.67 13.60 8.30
CA VAL A 99 -12.25 14.79 9.09
C VAL A 99 -11.77 14.47 10.50
N ASN A 100 -12.37 13.45 11.12
CA ASN A 100 -12.12 13.08 12.52
C ASN A 100 -11.04 11.99 12.68
N GLU A 101 -10.52 11.45 11.59
CA GLU A 101 -9.57 10.33 11.60
C GLU A 101 -8.12 10.77 11.73
N ILE A 102 -7.80 12.06 11.53
CA ILE A 102 -6.44 12.56 11.73
C ILE A 102 -6.48 13.84 12.55
N ASN A 103 -6.54 13.65 13.87
CA ASN A 103 -6.41 14.76 14.80
C ASN A 103 -4.94 14.92 15.17
N LEU A 104 -4.18 15.57 14.30
CA LEU A 104 -2.82 16.03 14.65
C LEU A 104 -2.96 17.19 15.65
N LYS A 105 -3.15 16.88 16.93
CA LYS A 105 -3.07 17.88 17.99
C LYS A 105 -1.63 18.41 18.07
N ASN A 106 -1.48 19.62 18.63
CA ASN A 106 -0.22 20.36 18.65
C ASN A 106 0.94 19.64 19.37
N ASP A 107 0.68 18.59 20.14
CA ASP A 107 1.68 17.68 20.69
C ASP A 107 1.68 16.36 19.93
N TYR A 108 2.70 16.14 19.10
CA TYR A 108 2.86 14.91 18.33
C TYR A 108 3.44 13.82 19.22
N SER A 109 2.58 12.99 19.82
CA SER A 109 3.06 11.78 20.47
C SER A 109 3.52 10.76 19.42
N VAL A 110 4.61 10.04 19.72
CA VAL A 110 5.13 8.94 18.88
C VAL A 110 4.02 7.91 18.58
N ASP A 111 3.12 7.69 19.54
CA ASP A 111 1.98 6.79 19.42
C ASP A 111 0.93 7.28 18.39
N GLU A 112 0.62 8.57 18.37
CA GLU A 112 -0.30 9.15 17.38
C GLU A 112 0.28 9.13 15.96
N ILE A 113 1.58 9.36 15.82
CA ILE A 113 2.27 9.25 14.52
C ILE A 113 2.18 7.82 14.00
N ASN A 114 2.46 6.83 14.85
CA ASN A 114 2.36 5.41 14.49
C ASN A 114 0.92 5.00 14.12
N LYS A 115 -0.08 5.45 14.89
CA LYS A 115 -1.50 5.23 14.56
C LYS A 115 -1.87 5.83 13.21
N THR A 116 -1.35 7.02 12.90
CA THR A 116 -1.61 7.70 11.63
C THR A 116 -0.94 6.97 10.46
N ILE A 117 0.31 6.51 10.62
CA ILE A 117 1.01 5.69 9.63
C ILE A 117 0.18 4.43 9.32
N HIS A 118 -0.25 3.70 10.34
CA HIS A 118 -1.00 2.47 10.16
C HIS A 118 -2.33 2.69 9.43
N ARG A 119 -3.01 3.83 9.70
CA ARG A 119 -4.23 4.21 8.98
C ARG A 119 -3.97 4.48 7.49
N LEU A 120 -2.90 5.20 7.17
CA LEU A 120 -2.52 5.47 5.78
C LEU A 120 -2.12 4.18 5.05
N GLU A 121 -1.44 3.24 5.74
CA GLU A 121 -1.13 1.92 5.20
C GLU A 121 -2.41 1.13 4.87
N ASN A 122 -3.41 1.15 5.75
CA ASN A 122 -4.72 0.54 5.48
C ASN A 122 -5.46 1.18 4.29
N ILE A 123 -5.29 2.49 4.06
CA ILE A 123 -5.86 3.16 2.87
C ILE A 123 -5.20 2.62 1.60
N ILE A 124 -3.87 2.47 1.59
CA ILE A 124 -3.15 1.87 0.45
C ILE A 124 -3.67 0.45 0.20
N GLU A 125 -3.82 -0.38 1.24
CA GLU A 125 -4.35 -1.75 1.09
C GLU A 125 -5.74 -1.78 0.47
N ASN A 126 -6.62 -0.84 0.81
CA ASN A 126 -7.96 -0.74 0.22
C ASN A 126 -7.94 -0.29 -1.25
N LEU A 127 -6.93 0.51 -1.63
CA LEU A 127 -6.71 1.00 -2.98
C LEU A 127 -6.06 -0.05 -3.91
N LEU A 128 -5.44 -1.11 -3.38
CA LEU A 128 -4.85 -2.24 -4.11
C LEU A 128 -5.87 -3.28 -4.55
#